data_AF-A0A482EAP1-F1
#
_entry.id   AF-A0A482EAP1-F1
#
_cell.length_a   1.000
_cell.length_b   1.000
_cell.length_c   1.000
_cell.angle_alpha   90.00
_cell.angle_beta   90.00
_cell.angle_gamma   90.00
#
_symmetry.space_group_name_H-M   'P 1'
#
loop_
_entity.id
_entity.type
_entity.pdbx_description
1 polymer ?
#
loop_
_entity_poly.entity_id
_entity_poly.type
_entity_poly.pdbx_seq_one_letter_code
_entity_poly.pdbx_strand_id
1 'polypeptide(L)'
;MLICLNLIIIKNNKYTFNFGIKRFFSSKPVSHNLSIISIIVGAMLGGNAELEKRKSKNSKGTRVIFKQFSNNVEYLMWFHKFLAIRGYCNPKKPNLRKIIAENNKVFYMYNIKSYTFVSFNWLYDMFYKENIKIIPCNLENHLTLLALAVFFLNNSLNLGKKARLAYLFPVDIQDLYYLCKILKNKYNLDTIIVSEGKVKYLEITSKIVFSKLMEPLAIPALNHKLKSKQFKLGLFSDSLSFSNRLISKTNVNIKNFSTKRNDSSIKYIKQYKAQYILSLIQKEALVGIILGDGFLEKSKASSNARLRLEQSYPEKEEYLQSLYKLLEPLTAMTPVILTRNDKRSNKITKSIYFRTLSMPCLNYYDLFYKEKVKVIPNNLDELLTDRGLAYLIMDDGGKSVYNQTILHTRSFSKKEVIYIQSVLEKKFWFSY
;
A
#
# COMPACT_ATOMS: atom_id res chain seq x y z
N MET A 1 -10.13 -19.70 -15.12
CA MET A 1 -10.69 -20.08 -13.81
C MET A 1 -9.83 -19.40 -12.74
N LEU A 2 -10.24 -18.21 -12.28
CA LEU A 2 -9.43 -17.33 -11.41
C LEU A 2 -9.44 -17.86 -9.98
N ILE A 3 -8.28 -18.33 -9.51
CA ILE A 3 -8.07 -18.73 -8.11
C ILE A 3 -7.68 -17.49 -7.30
N CYS A 4 -8.51 -17.22 -6.30
CA CYS A 4 -8.33 -16.23 -5.25
C CYS A 4 -7.06 -16.53 -4.45
N LEU A 5 -6.24 -15.50 -4.18
CA LEU A 5 -5.27 -15.56 -3.10
C LEU A 5 -6.07 -15.64 -1.79
N ASN A 6 -6.04 -16.82 -1.17
CA ASN A 6 -6.69 -17.08 0.09
C ASN A 6 -6.14 -16.16 1.19
N LEU A 7 -7.09 -15.49 1.83
CA LEU A 7 -7.02 -15.10 3.23
C LEU A 7 -6.56 -16.30 4.05
N ILE A 8 -5.57 -16.11 4.92
CA ILE A 8 -5.35 -17.01 6.03
C ILE A 8 -6.63 -16.96 6.89
N ILE A 9 -7.47 -17.97 6.70
CA ILE A 9 -8.61 -18.29 7.55
C ILE A 9 -8.00 -18.82 8.86
N ILE A 10 -7.91 -17.97 9.87
CA ILE A 10 -7.81 -18.46 11.25
C ILE A 10 -9.16 -19.09 11.55
N LYS A 11 -9.20 -20.43 11.56
CA LYS A 11 -10.35 -21.22 11.97
C LYS A 11 -10.82 -20.76 13.36
N ASN A 12 -12.14 -20.62 13.47
CA ASN A 12 -12.89 -20.36 14.68
C ASN A 12 -12.36 -21.16 15.87
N ASN A 13 -11.92 -20.46 16.92
CA ASN A 13 -12.07 -20.95 18.28
C ASN A 13 -13.11 -20.06 18.96
N LYS A 14 -14.21 -20.68 19.39
CA LYS A 14 -15.21 -20.11 20.28
C LYS A 14 -14.54 -19.79 21.61
N TYR A 15 -13.99 -18.59 21.74
CA TYR A 15 -13.78 -17.98 23.04
C TYR A 15 -14.32 -16.56 22.96
N THR A 16 -15.50 -16.38 23.52
CA THR A 16 -16.06 -15.06 23.83
C THR A 16 -15.15 -14.41 24.87
N PHE A 17 -14.12 -13.70 24.41
CA PHE A 17 -13.37 -12.79 25.28
C PHE A 17 -14.20 -11.53 25.50
N ASN A 18 -14.91 -11.53 26.61
CA ASN A 18 -15.64 -10.39 27.12
C ASN A 18 -14.62 -9.38 27.68
N PHE A 19 -14.02 -8.57 26.81
CA PHE A 19 -13.25 -7.41 27.26
C PHE A 19 -14.23 -6.37 27.79
N GLY A 20 -14.43 -6.36 29.10
CA GLY A 20 -14.86 -5.18 29.82
C GLY A 20 -13.79 -4.10 29.63
N ILE A 21 -13.87 -3.35 28.53
CA ILE A 21 -12.95 -2.24 28.25
C ILE A 21 -13.30 -1.11 29.22
N LYS A 22 -12.61 -1.06 30.37
CA LYS A 22 -12.42 0.20 31.08
C LYS A 22 -11.78 1.18 30.10
N ARG A 23 -12.40 2.35 29.93
CA ARG A 23 -11.87 3.47 29.12
C ARG A 23 -10.49 3.86 29.65
N PHE A 24 -9.43 3.40 28.99
CA PHE A 24 -8.09 3.92 29.24
C PHE A 24 -7.93 5.26 28.53
N PHE A 25 -7.80 6.32 29.33
CA PHE A 25 -7.32 7.62 28.85
C PHE A 25 -5.79 7.56 28.88
N SER A 26 -5.16 7.52 27.70
CA SER A 26 -3.70 7.61 27.57
C SER A 26 -3.30 9.06 27.32
N SER A 27 -2.42 9.60 28.17
CA SER A 27 -1.82 10.93 28.09
C SER A 27 -0.46 10.96 27.37
N LYS A 28 -0.03 9.87 26.71
CA LYS A 28 1.22 9.82 25.93
C LYS A 28 0.95 10.03 24.42
N PRO A 29 1.81 10.73 23.67
CA PRO A 29 1.64 10.93 22.23
C PRO A 29 1.72 9.58 21.50
N VAL A 30 0.58 9.07 21.04
CA VAL A 30 0.47 7.84 20.26
C VAL A 30 0.93 8.13 18.82
N SER A 31 1.98 7.46 18.34
CA SER A 31 2.41 7.53 16.94
C SER A 31 1.48 6.70 16.06
N HIS A 32 0.56 7.33 15.34
CA HIS A 32 -0.42 6.62 14.53
C HIS A 32 0.20 5.94 13.30
N ASN A 33 -0.36 4.79 12.93
CA ASN A 33 0.03 4.07 11.71
C ASN A 33 -0.13 4.97 10.47
N LEU A 34 0.89 5.01 9.60
CA LEU A 34 0.89 5.85 8.41
C LEU A 34 -0.31 5.58 7.49
N SER A 35 -0.80 4.33 7.43
CA SER A 35 -1.96 3.97 6.63
C SER A 35 -3.25 4.60 7.16
N ILE A 36 -3.38 4.71 8.49
CA ILE A 36 -4.53 5.37 9.12
C ILE A 36 -4.50 6.87 8.86
N ILE A 37 -3.34 7.50 9.04
CA ILE A 37 -3.16 8.91 8.72
C ILE A 37 -3.47 9.17 7.25
N SER A 38 -2.98 8.31 6.35
CA SER A 38 -3.27 8.39 4.91
C SER A 38 -4.77 8.29 4.60
N ILE A 39 -5.48 7.36 5.25
CA ILE A 39 -6.94 7.23 5.09
C ILE A 39 -7.67 8.47 5.59
N ILE A 40 -7.26 9.01 6.74
CA ILE A 40 -7.87 10.24 7.29
C ILE A 40 -7.64 11.40 6.34
N VAL A 41 -6.39 11.63 5.90
CA VAL A 41 -6.04 12.70 4.95
C VAL A 41 -6.83 12.56 3.65
N GLY A 42 -6.86 11.38 3.04
CA GLY A 42 -7.62 11.14 1.82
C GLY A 42 -9.12 11.35 1.99
N ALA A 43 -9.71 10.90 3.10
CA ALA A 43 -11.12 11.09 3.40
C ALA A 43 -11.46 12.56 3.70
N MET A 44 -10.55 13.29 4.36
CA MET A 44 -10.66 14.72 4.61
C MET A 44 -10.66 15.51 3.30
N LEU A 45 -9.72 15.25 2.40
CA LEU A 45 -9.72 15.87 1.06
C LEU A 45 -11.00 15.52 0.29
N GLY A 46 -11.45 14.27 0.39
CA GLY A 46 -12.64 13.82 -0.33
C GLY A 46 -13.97 14.25 0.27
N GLY A 47 -13.99 15.10 1.30
CA GLY A 47 -15.25 15.54 1.95
C GLY A 47 -16.01 14.43 2.69
N ASN A 48 -15.45 13.22 2.77
CA ASN A 48 -16.07 12.03 3.37
C ASN A 48 -15.59 11.80 4.82
N ALA A 49 -14.93 12.79 5.40
CA ALA A 49 -14.59 12.83 6.82
C ALA A 49 -14.64 14.24 7.39
N GLU A 50 -14.89 14.30 8.69
CA GLU A 50 -14.83 15.51 9.52
C GLU A 50 -13.98 15.24 10.76
N LEU A 51 -13.26 16.27 11.23
CA LEU A 51 -12.54 16.22 12.50
C LEU A 51 -13.31 17.05 13.51
N GLU A 52 -13.59 16.46 14.67
CA GLU A 52 -14.29 17.13 15.76
C GLU A 52 -13.41 17.18 17.00
N LYS A 53 -13.05 18.40 17.41
CA LYS A 53 -12.43 18.64 18.72
C LYS A 53 -13.44 18.36 19.82
N ARG A 54 -13.09 17.44 20.72
CA ARG A 54 -13.88 17.10 21.91
C ARG A 54 -13.20 17.73 23.12
N LYS A 55 -13.97 18.54 23.85
CA LYS A 55 -13.63 19.00 25.20
C LYS A 55 -14.57 18.30 26.17
N SER A 56 -14.04 17.40 26.98
CA SER A 56 -14.73 16.76 28.10
C SER A 56 -13.88 16.92 29.36
N LYS A 57 -14.49 16.83 30.56
CA LYS A 57 -13.79 16.85 31.85
C LYS A 57 -12.55 15.92 31.86
N ASN A 58 -12.57 14.82 31.09
CA ASN A 58 -11.50 13.82 31.05
C ASN A 58 -10.80 13.66 29.67
N SER A 59 -11.16 14.40 28.61
CA SER A 59 -10.41 14.35 27.34
C SER A 59 -10.43 15.64 26.53
N LYS A 60 -9.24 16.02 26.05
CA LYS A 60 -9.00 17.10 25.08
C LYS A 60 -8.36 16.52 23.83
N GLY A 61 -9.17 15.98 22.93
CA GLY A 61 -8.66 15.33 21.72
C GLY A 61 -9.58 15.49 20.52
N THR A 62 -9.12 15.01 19.37
CA THR A 62 -9.87 15.02 18.12
C THR A 62 -10.43 13.63 17.84
N ARG A 63 -11.69 13.56 17.41
CA ARG A 63 -12.26 12.36 16.79
C ARG A 63 -12.46 12.59 15.30
N VAL A 64 -12.31 11.54 14.51
CA VAL A 64 -12.63 11.50 13.09
C VAL A 64 -14.03 10.93 12.91
N ILE A 65 -14.86 11.61 12.14
CA ILE A 65 -16.16 11.11 11.71
C ILE A 65 -16.05 10.75 10.23
N PHE A 66 -15.98 9.46 9.92
CA PHE A 66 -16.01 8.98 8.55
C PHE A 66 -17.47 8.83 8.09
N LYS A 67 -17.80 9.52 6.99
CA LYS A 67 -19.09 9.41 6.29
C LYS A 67 -18.83 8.54 5.06
N GLN A 68 -19.32 7.31 5.06
CA GLN A 68 -19.09 6.37 3.96
C GLN A 68 -20.38 6.07 3.23
N PHE A 69 -20.33 6.18 1.91
CA PHE A 69 -21.45 5.97 1.01
C PHE A 69 -21.01 5.12 -0.19
N SER A 70 -21.66 3.98 -0.40
CA SER A 70 -21.28 3.04 -1.46
C SER A 70 -22.44 2.12 -1.80
N ASN A 71 -22.56 1.73 -3.07
CA ASN A 71 -23.43 0.63 -3.48
C ASN A 71 -22.79 -0.76 -3.20
N ASN A 72 -21.50 -0.80 -2.87
CA ASN A 72 -20.79 -2.00 -2.46
C ASN A 72 -20.72 -2.07 -0.92
N VAL A 73 -21.48 -3.00 -0.34
CA VAL A 73 -21.53 -3.25 1.10
C VAL A 73 -20.24 -3.91 1.63
N GLU A 74 -19.61 -4.79 0.85
CA GLU A 74 -18.36 -5.44 1.26
C GLU A 74 -17.25 -4.42 1.48
N TYR A 75 -17.15 -3.40 0.62
CA TYR A 75 -16.22 -2.29 0.79
C TYR A 75 -16.49 -1.53 2.10
N LEU A 76 -17.76 -1.21 2.36
CA LEU A 76 -18.16 -0.52 3.59
C LEU A 76 -17.77 -1.32 4.83
N MET A 77 -18.00 -2.64 4.82
CA MET A 77 -17.64 -3.52 5.93
C MET A 77 -16.13 -3.70 6.07
N TRP A 78 -15.39 -3.78 4.96
CA TRP A 78 -13.94 -3.82 4.97
C TRP A 78 -13.35 -2.55 5.60
N PHE A 79 -13.85 -1.37 5.22
CA PHE A 79 -13.39 -0.09 5.78
C PHE A 79 -13.63 -0.01 7.28
N HIS A 80 -14.80 -0.45 7.75
CA HIS A 80 -15.09 -0.57 9.19
C HIS A 80 -14.13 -1.52 9.89
N LYS A 81 -14.00 -2.75 9.37
CA LYS A 81 -13.14 -3.80 9.94
C LYS A 81 -11.67 -3.36 10.00
N PHE A 82 -11.21 -2.64 8.97
CA PHE A 82 -9.86 -2.09 8.89
C PHE A 82 -9.55 -1.15 10.07
N LEU A 83 -10.48 -0.25 10.40
CA LEU A 83 -10.36 0.70 11.52
C LEU A 83 -10.55 0.00 12.88
N ALA A 84 -11.54 -0.89 12.98
CA ALA A 84 -11.90 -1.56 14.22
C ALA A 84 -10.79 -2.49 14.74
N ILE A 85 -10.22 -3.35 13.87
CA ILE A 85 -9.14 -4.27 14.26
C ILE A 85 -7.89 -3.50 14.72
N ARG A 86 -7.69 -2.29 14.20
CA ARG A 86 -6.57 -1.40 14.59
C ARG A 86 -6.88 -0.51 15.80
N GLY A 87 -8.02 -0.73 16.47
CA GLY A 87 -8.38 -0.01 17.69
C GLY A 87 -8.86 1.43 17.48
N TYR A 88 -9.26 1.83 16.27
CA TYR A 88 -9.66 3.21 15.99
C TYR A 88 -11.15 3.48 16.19
N CYS A 89 -12.02 2.48 16.14
CA CYS A 89 -13.47 2.66 16.30
C CYS A 89 -14.13 1.46 17.00
N ASN A 90 -15.43 1.58 17.26
CA ASN A 90 -16.21 0.51 17.87
C ASN A 90 -16.22 -0.74 16.96
N PRO A 91 -15.83 -1.93 17.48
CA PRO A 91 -15.82 -3.16 16.69
C PRO A 91 -17.21 -3.69 16.36
N LYS A 92 -18.27 -3.21 17.01
CA LYS A 92 -19.65 -3.52 16.65
C LYS A 92 -19.92 -3.05 15.22
N LYS A 93 -20.46 -3.97 14.42
CA LYS A 93 -20.83 -3.72 13.03
C LYS A 93 -21.73 -2.47 12.91
N PRO A 94 -21.45 -1.53 11.99
CA PRO A 94 -22.24 -0.33 11.83
C PRO A 94 -23.59 -0.65 11.17
N ASN A 95 -24.63 0.07 11.59
CA ASN A 95 -25.94 0.00 10.95
C ASN A 95 -25.89 0.73 9.61
N LEU A 96 -26.28 0.04 8.54
CA LEU A 96 -26.34 0.59 7.19
C LEU A 96 -27.71 1.21 6.94
N ARG A 97 -27.72 2.46 6.48
CA ARG A 97 -28.91 3.10 5.94
C ARG A 97 -28.95 2.86 4.43
N LYS A 98 -30.07 2.33 3.93
CA LYS A 98 -30.32 2.17 2.49
C LYS A 98 -30.84 3.48 1.92
N ILE A 99 -30.26 3.92 0.82
CA ILE A 99 -30.64 5.13 0.08
C ILE A 99 -30.95 4.69 -1.36
N ILE A 100 -32.06 5.17 -1.91
CA ILE A 100 -32.44 4.91 -3.30
C ILE A 100 -32.23 6.22 -4.06
N ALA A 101 -31.32 6.19 -5.04
CA ALA A 101 -31.02 7.34 -5.88
C ALA A 101 -31.92 7.34 -7.13
N GLU A 102 -31.99 8.50 -7.79
CA GLU A 102 -32.60 8.64 -9.11
C GLU A 102 -32.01 7.59 -10.07
N ASN A 103 -32.87 6.89 -10.81
CA ASN A 103 -32.61 5.66 -11.59
C ASN A 103 -32.62 4.32 -10.83
N ASN A 104 -33.35 4.21 -9.71
CA ASN A 104 -33.49 2.97 -8.92
C ASN A 104 -32.17 2.35 -8.44
N LYS A 105 -31.10 3.15 -8.36
CA LYS A 105 -29.80 2.68 -7.85
C LYS A 105 -29.81 2.70 -6.33
N VAL A 106 -29.50 1.56 -5.75
CA VAL A 106 -29.42 1.39 -4.30
C VAL A 106 -28.00 1.69 -3.81
N PHE A 107 -27.91 2.53 -2.79
CA PHE A 107 -26.69 2.83 -2.04
C PHE A 107 -26.88 2.52 -0.57
N TYR A 108 -25.76 2.29 0.12
CA TYR A 108 -25.71 2.11 1.55
C TYR A 108 -24.78 3.15 2.16
N MET A 109 -25.19 3.68 3.31
CA MET A 109 -24.46 4.69 4.04
C MET A 109 -24.30 4.32 5.51
N TYR A 110 -23.15 4.65 6.09
CA TYR A 110 -22.99 4.74 7.54
C TYR A 110 -22.14 5.94 7.92
N ASN A 111 -22.17 6.26 9.22
CA ASN A 111 -21.16 7.10 9.86
C ASN A 111 -20.38 6.27 10.89
N ILE A 112 -19.06 6.21 10.75
CA ILE A 112 -18.17 5.64 11.77
C ILE A 112 -17.49 6.79 12.50
N LYS A 113 -17.58 6.77 13.82
CA LYS A 113 -16.81 7.67 14.67
C LYS A 113 -15.59 6.92 15.17
N SER A 114 -14.41 7.51 15.02
CA SER A 114 -13.25 7.04 15.74
C SER A 114 -13.41 7.31 17.24
N TYR A 115 -12.61 6.65 18.06
CA TYR A 115 -12.34 7.14 19.41
C TYR A 115 -11.66 8.51 19.35
N THR A 116 -11.64 9.21 20.49
CA THR A 116 -11.03 10.54 20.61
C THR A 116 -9.57 10.40 20.97
N PHE A 117 -8.68 10.99 20.17
CA PHE A 117 -7.22 10.92 20.36
C PHE A 117 -6.62 12.33 20.47
N VAL A 118 -5.80 12.58 21.49
CA VAL A 118 -5.04 13.83 21.63
C VAL A 118 -4.03 13.97 20.48
N SER A 119 -3.44 12.84 20.07
CA SER A 119 -2.52 12.72 18.94
C SER A 119 -3.17 12.95 17.56
N PHE A 120 -4.49 13.18 17.48
CA PHE A 120 -5.16 13.68 16.27
C PHE A 120 -5.40 15.19 16.29
N ASN A 121 -4.96 15.91 17.32
CA ASN A 121 -5.11 17.38 17.37
C ASN A 121 -4.38 18.04 16.20
N TRP A 122 -3.17 17.59 15.86
CA TRP A 122 -2.43 18.14 14.72
C TRP A 122 -3.16 17.97 13.37
N LEU A 123 -3.91 16.89 13.17
CA LEU A 123 -4.74 16.73 11.96
C LEU A 123 -5.85 17.77 11.93
N TYR A 124 -6.46 18.08 13.08
CA TYR A 124 -7.46 19.13 13.17
C TYR A 124 -6.82 20.48 12.86
N ASP A 125 -5.70 20.80 13.50
CA ASP A 125 -5.01 22.08 13.31
C ASP A 125 -4.50 22.25 11.86
N MET A 126 -4.18 21.14 11.18
CA MET A 126 -3.80 21.13 9.78
C MET A 126 -4.98 21.41 8.84
N PHE A 127 -6.15 20.81 9.09
CA PHE A 127 -7.31 20.90 8.20
C PHE A 127 -8.32 21.99 8.57
N TYR A 128 -8.19 22.65 9.72
CA TYR A 128 -9.15 23.65 10.18
C TYR A 128 -8.43 24.92 10.65
N LYS A 129 -8.84 26.06 10.07
CA LYS A 129 -8.48 27.40 10.52
C LYS A 129 -9.76 28.15 10.87
N GLU A 130 -9.85 28.69 12.07
CA GLU A 130 -11.06 29.39 12.56
C GLU A 130 -12.35 28.54 12.45
N ASN A 131 -12.23 27.22 12.68
CA ASN A 131 -13.28 26.21 12.50
C ASN A 131 -13.77 26.01 11.05
N ILE A 132 -13.14 26.67 10.08
CA ILE A 132 -13.39 26.48 8.66
C ILE A 132 -12.41 25.45 8.13
N LYS A 133 -12.91 24.45 7.39
CA LYS A 133 -12.08 23.43 6.77
C LYS A 133 -11.30 24.04 5.59
N ILE A 134 -10.00 23.78 5.54
CA ILE A 134 -9.08 24.32 4.52
C ILE A 134 -8.27 23.21 3.86
N ILE A 135 -7.65 23.51 2.72
CA ILE A 135 -6.56 22.68 2.18
C ILE A 135 -5.25 23.11 2.84
N PRO A 136 -4.52 22.20 3.51
CA PRO A 136 -3.30 22.56 4.22
C PRO A 136 -2.15 22.90 3.28
N CYS A 137 -1.36 23.94 3.59
CA CYS A 137 -0.18 24.33 2.81
C CYS A 137 0.97 23.31 2.84
N ASN A 138 0.96 22.39 3.80
CA ASN A 138 1.88 21.27 3.91
C ASN A 138 1.27 19.95 3.41
N LEU A 139 0.17 20.00 2.65
CA LEU A 139 -0.54 18.80 2.18
C LEU A 139 0.38 17.85 1.41
N GLU A 140 1.33 18.38 0.65
CA GLU A 140 2.29 17.59 -0.13
C GLU A 140 3.02 16.54 0.72
N ASN A 141 3.30 16.83 1.99
CA ASN A 141 4.00 15.91 2.90
C ASN A 141 3.10 14.74 3.35
N HIS A 142 1.77 14.93 3.32
CA HIS A 142 0.80 14.00 3.89
C HIS A 142 -0.09 13.33 2.83
N LEU A 143 -0.11 13.83 1.60
CA LEU A 143 -0.75 13.17 0.47
C LEU A 143 0.11 11.99 0.04
N THR A 144 -0.08 10.82 0.67
CA THR A 144 0.54 9.56 0.26
C THR A 144 -0.21 8.92 -0.90
N LEU A 145 0.35 7.89 -1.53
CA LEU A 145 -0.34 7.16 -2.61
C LEU A 145 -1.66 6.54 -2.11
N LEU A 146 -1.69 6.08 -0.84
CA LEU A 146 -2.92 5.59 -0.21
C LEU A 146 -3.92 6.73 0.08
N ALA A 147 -3.46 7.89 0.55
CA ALA A 147 -4.32 9.05 0.74
C ALA A 147 -4.95 9.49 -0.59
N LEU A 148 -4.14 9.50 -1.66
CA LEU A 148 -4.58 9.75 -3.02
C LEU A 148 -5.65 8.74 -3.45
N ALA A 149 -5.42 7.45 -3.26
CA ALA A 149 -6.40 6.42 -3.59
C ALA A 149 -7.72 6.63 -2.85
N VAL A 150 -7.69 6.86 -1.52
CA VAL A 150 -8.90 7.09 -0.71
C VAL A 150 -9.63 8.36 -1.15
N PHE A 151 -8.88 9.42 -1.47
CA PHE A 151 -9.41 10.67 -2.01
C PHE A 151 -10.20 10.42 -3.30
N PHE A 152 -9.68 9.62 -4.24
CA PHE A 152 -10.36 9.34 -5.50
C PHE A 152 -11.48 8.29 -5.40
N LEU A 153 -11.32 7.26 -4.56
CA LEU A 153 -12.27 6.13 -4.45
C LEU A 153 -13.61 6.51 -3.83
N ASN A 154 -13.61 7.46 -2.90
CA ASN A 154 -14.83 7.91 -2.23
C ASN A 154 -15.54 9.03 -3.00
N ASN A 155 -14.87 9.59 -4.01
CA ASN A 155 -15.33 10.71 -4.82
C ASN A 155 -15.80 10.33 -6.23
N SER A 156 -15.77 9.04 -6.57
CA SER A 156 -16.34 8.51 -7.80
C SER A 156 -17.87 8.45 -7.70
N LEU A 157 -18.54 9.60 -7.58
CA LEU A 157 -19.97 9.70 -7.79
C LEU A 157 -20.23 9.51 -9.29
N ASN A 158 -20.81 8.35 -9.64
CA ASN A 158 -21.21 7.99 -11.00
C ASN A 158 -22.26 8.98 -11.54
N LEU A 159 -21.81 10.08 -12.14
CA LEU A 159 -22.61 10.92 -13.02
C LEU A 159 -22.04 10.74 -14.44
N GLY A 160 -22.89 10.29 -15.36
CA GLY A 160 -22.50 9.49 -16.54
C GLY A 160 -21.59 10.14 -17.60
N LYS A 161 -21.16 9.28 -18.55
CA LYS A 161 -20.37 9.48 -19.81
C LYS A 161 -19.11 10.35 -19.78
N LYS A 162 -18.89 11.21 -18.78
CA LYS A 162 -17.64 11.91 -18.52
C LYS A 162 -17.06 11.34 -17.22
N ALA A 163 -15.77 11.06 -17.18
CA ALA A 163 -15.11 10.53 -15.98
C ALA A 163 -14.97 11.64 -14.93
N ARG A 164 -16.08 12.02 -14.29
CA ARG A 164 -16.13 13.03 -13.23
C ARG A 164 -15.50 12.44 -11.97
N LEU A 165 -14.39 13.01 -11.53
CA LEU A 165 -13.63 12.56 -10.38
C LEU A 165 -13.48 13.74 -9.41
N ALA A 166 -13.76 13.52 -8.12
CA ALA A 166 -13.53 14.47 -7.03
C ALA A 166 -14.43 15.70 -6.95
N TYR A 167 -15.62 15.52 -6.36
CA TYR A 167 -16.30 16.63 -5.67
C TYR A 167 -15.49 16.98 -4.40
N LEU A 168 -14.82 18.13 -4.45
CA LEU A 168 -14.12 18.69 -3.30
C LEU A 168 -15.09 19.55 -2.47
N PHE A 169 -15.06 19.37 -1.15
CA PHE A 169 -15.82 20.21 -0.20
C PHE A 169 -15.18 21.59 -0.14
N PRO A 170 -15.97 22.68 -0.20
CA PRO A 170 -15.74 23.83 -1.06
C PRO A 170 -14.34 24.40 -0.91
N VAL A 171 -13.63 24.37 -2.02
CA VAL A 171 -12.22 24.71 -2.15
C VAL A 171 -12.17 25.94 -3.05
N ASP A 172 -11.50 27.00 -2.60
CA ASP A 172 -11.22 28.15 -3.46
C ASP A 172 -10.42 27.68 -4.70
N ILE A 173 -10.52 28.39 -5.81
CA ILE A 173 -9.81 28.02 -7.04
C ILE A 173 -8.30 27.92 -6.82
N GLN A 174 -7.76 28.69 -5.88
CA GLN A 174 -6.35 28.67 -5.52
C GLN A 174 -5.91 27.33 -4.91
N ASP A 175 -6.73 26.75 -4.05
CA ASP A 175 -6.47 25.45 -3.45
C ASP A 175 -6.58 24.31 -4.49
N LEU A 176 -7.44 24.46 -5.50
CA LEU A 176 -7.48 23.53 -6.65
C LEU A 176 -6.18 23.58 -7.45
N TYR A 177 -5.66 24.77 -7.75
CA TYR A 177 -4.37 24.93 -8.41
C TYR A 177 -3.22 24.36 -7.59
N TYR A 178 -3.23 24.55 -6.27
CA TYR A 178 -2.26 23.96 -5.38
C TYR A 178 -2.30 22.42 -5.42
N LEU A 179 -3.50 21.82 -5.42
CA LEU A 179 -3.65 20.38 -5.55
C LEU A 179 -3.16 19.87 -6.92
N CYS A 180 -3.49 20.56 -8.02
CA CYS A 180 -2.96 20.24 -9.35
C CYS A 180 -1.43 20.22 -9.36
N LYS A 181 -0.80 21.22 -8.72
CA LYS A 181 0.67 21.30 -8.59
C LYS A 181 1.24 20.12 -7.82
N ILE A 182 0.64 19.74 -6.68
CA ILE A 182 1.09 18.56 -5.91
C ILE A 182 0.97 17.28 -6.76
N LEU A 183 -0.17 17.08 -7.43
CA LEU A 183 -0.42 15.89 -8.25
C LEU A 183 0.57 15.79 -9.41
N LYS A 184 0.90 16.91 -10.04
CA LYS A 184 1.92 16.96 -11.09
C LYS A 184 3.31 16.66 -10.53
N ASN A 185 3.72 17.34 -9.47
CA ASN A 185 5.08 17.23 -8.92
C ASN A 185 5.35 15.86 -8.29
N LYS A 186 4.41 15.35 -7.48
CA LYS A 186 4.61 14.14 -6.67
C LYS A 186 4.30 12.85 -7.43
N TYR A 187 3.35 12.92 -8.37
CA TYR A 187 2.81 11.72 -9.03
C TYR A 187 2.87 11.77 -10.56
N ASN A 188 3.39 12.86 -11.14
CA ASN A 188 3.37 13.09 -12.58
C ASN A 188 1.96 12.95 -13.18
N LEU A 189 0.94 13.41 -12.45
CA LEU A 189 -0.44 13.38 -12.89
C LEU A 189 -0.83 14.73 -13.51
N ASP A 190 -1.07 14.70 -14.82
CA ASP A 190 -1.72 15.81 -15.52
C ASP A 190 -3.19 15.89 -15.13
N THR A 191 -3.61 17.11 -14.77
CA THR A 191 -4.94 17.41 -14.26
C THR A 191 -5.47 18.71 -14.86
N ILE A 192 -6.79 18.83 -14.96
CA ILE A 192 -7.48 20.06 -15.37
C ILE A 192 -8.57 20.38 -14.34
N ILE A 193 -8.85 21.67 -14.17
CA ILE A 193 -9.97 22.14 -13.36
C ILE A 193 -11.18 22.31 -14.28
N VAL A 194 -12.27 21.65 -13.96
CA VAL A 194 -13.53 21.72 -14.73
C VAL A 194 -14.57 22.45 -13.89
N SER A 195 -15.32 23.34 -14.54
CA SER A 195 -16.45 24.05 -13.92
C SER A 195 -17.75 23.57 -14.56
N GLU A 196 -18.66 23.03 -13.75
CA GLU A 196 -20.02 22.64 -14.16
C GLU A 196 -21.02 23.39 -13.28
N GLY A 197 -21.61 24.46 -13.82
CA GLY A 197 -22.48 25.36 -13.06
C GLY A 197 -21.73 26.04 -11.91
N LYS A 198 -22.25 25.92 -10.69
CA LYS A 198 -21.61 26.48 -9.48
C LYS A 198 -20.53 25.56 -8.88
N VAL A 199 -20.30 24.37 -9.46
CA VAL A 199 -19.39 23.37 -8.91
C VAL A 199 -18.10 23.33 -9.72
N LYS A 200 -16.96 23.33 -9.02
CA LYS A 200 -15.63 23.13 -9.60
C LYS A 200 -15.06 21.80 -9.12
N TYR A 201 -14.43 21.04 -10.02
CA TYR A 201 -13.78 19.77 -9.70
C TYR A 201 -12.49 19.57 -10.48
N LEU A 202 -11.69 18.59 -10.06
CA LEU A 202 -10.38 18.28 -10.64
C LEU A 202 -10.47 16.97 -11.44
N GLU A 203 -10.20 17.04 -12.74
CA GLU A 203 -10.16 15.88 -13.62
C GLU A 203 -8.72 15.48 -13.94
N ILE A 204 -8.40 14.18 -13.81
CA ILE A 204 -7.10 13.64 -14.23
C ILE A 204 -7.15 13.31 -15.73
N THR A 205 -6.32 13.97 -16.52
CA THR A 205 -6.18 13.71 -17.97
C THR A 205 -5.20 12.57 -18.24
N SER A 206 -4.18 12.42 -17.39
CA SER A 206 -3.16 11.36 -17.44
C SER A 206 -3.65 9.99 -16.91
N LYS A 207 -4.80 9.53 -17.41
CA LYS A 207 -5.52 8.32 -16.98
C LYS A 207 -4.66 7.06 -16.89
N ILE A 208 -3.72 6.86 -17.82
CA ILE A 208 -2.81 5.70 -17.84
C ILE A 208 -1.85 5.72 -16.65
N VAL A 209 -1.25 6.89 -16.38
CA VAL A 209 -0.32 7.07 -15.26
C VAL A 209 -1.08 6.84 -13.94
N PHE A 210 -2.27 7.42 -13.82
CA PHE A 210 -3.13 7.21 -12.66
C PHE A 210 -3.50 5.74 -12.44
N SER A 211 -3.86 5.01 -13.50
CA SER A 211 -4.19 3.59 -13.40
C SER A 211 -3.00 2.78 -12.87
N LYS A 212 -1.79 2.99 -13.42
CA LYS A 212 -0.56 2.32 -12.96
C LYS A 212 -0.23 2.63 -11.49
N LEU A 213 -0.51 3.86 -11.04
CA LEU A 213 -0.33 4.28 -9.65
C LEU A 213 -1.33 3.60 -8.71
N MET A 214 -2.57 3.40 -9.15
CA MET A 214 -3.64 2.82 -8.33
C MET A 214 -3.65 1.28 -8.33
N GLU A 215 -3.11 0.64 -9.37
CA GLU A 215 -3.04 -0.82 -9.52
C GLU A 215 -2.44 -1.56 -8.30
N PRO A 216 -1.26 -1.18 -7.75
CA PRO A 216 -0.72 -1.87 -6.59
C PRO A 216 -1.55 -1.63 -5.31
N LEU A 217 -2.34 -0.57 -5.26
CA LEU A 217 -3.21 -0.28 -4.12
C LEU A 217 -4.57 -0.98 -4.20
N ALA A 218 -4.84 -1.70 -5.28
CA ALA A 218 -6.06 -2.48 -5.48
C ALA A 218 -6.09 -3.72 -4.56
N ILE A 219 -6.30 -3.49 -3.27
CA ILE A 219 -6.71 -4.53 -2.31
C ILE A 219 -7.99 -5.20 -2.86
N PRO A 220 -8.25 -6.51 -2.61
CA PRO A 220 -9.44 -7.21 -3.12
C PRO A 220 -10.78 -6.48 -2.98
N ALA A 221 -10.96 -5.62 -1.96
CA ALA A 221 -12.15 -4.79 -1.77
C ALA A 221 -12.32 -3.63 -2.77
N LEU A 222 -11.24 -3.23 -3.47
CA LEU A 222 -11.19 -2.15 -4.48
C LEU A 222 -11.26 -2.68 -5.92
N ASN A 223 -11.07 -3.99 -6.10
CA ASN A 223 -11.06 -4.63 -7.41
C ASN A 223 -12.37 -4.45 -8.19
N HIS A 224 -13.53 -4.39 -7.52
CA HIS A 224 -14.81 -4.25 -8.21
C HIS A 224 -15.08 -2.83 -8.75
N LYS A 225 -14.59 -1.78 -8.07
CA LYS A 225 -14.71 -0.39 -8.57
C LYS A 225 -13.81 -0.16 -9.79
N LEU A 226 -12.57 -0.66 -9.73
CA LEU A 226 -11.59 -0.60 -10.81
C LEU A 226 -11.98 -1.46 -12.03
N LYS A 227 -12.72 -2.56 -11.83
CA LYS A 227 -13.21 -3.46 -12.90
C LYS A 227 -14.60 -3.11 -13.44
N SER A 228 -15.30 -2.12 -12.88
CA SER A 228 -16.66 -1.77 -13.30
C SER A 228 -16.70 -1.35 -14.78
N LYS A 229 -17.75 -1.74 -15.52
CA LYS A 229 -17.90 -1.48 -16.96
C LYS A 229 -17.73 0.02 -17.29
N GLN A 230 -18.14 0.94 -16.42
CA GLN A 230 -17.97 2.39 -16.58
C GLN A 230 -16.51 2.87 -16.43
N PHE A 231 -15.75 2.28 -15.50
CA PHE A 231 -14.30 2.50 -15.42
C PHE A 231 -13.61 1.89 -16.66
N LYS A 232 -14.03 0.69 -17.09
CA LYS A 232 -13.52 0.03 -18.31
C LYS A 232 -13.79 0.82 -19.60
N LEU A 233 -15.01 1.34 -19.79
CA LEU A 233 -15.43 2.04 -21.00
C LEU A 233 -14.78 3.42 -21.19
N GLY A 234 -14.23 4.04 -20.13
CA GLY A 234 -13.53 5.33 -20.20
C GLY A 234 -12.00 5.26 -20.05
N LEU A 235 -11.44 4.08 -19.72
CA LEU A 235 -10.00 3.84 -19.50
C LEU A 235 -9.39 2.77 -20.44
N PHE A 236 -10.18 1.88 -21.02
CA PHE A 236 -9.68 0.75 -21.84
C PHE A 236 -10.24 0.70 -23.28
N SER A 237 -11.13 1.63 -23.67
CA SER A 237 -11.60 1.73 -25.07
C SER A 237 -10.46 2.07 -26.04
N ASP A 238 -9.47 2.82 -25.54
CA ASP A 238 -8.40 3.30 -26.39
C ASP A 238 -7.21 2.32 -26.40
N SER A 239 -6.98 1.53 -25.34
CA SER A 239 -5.83 0.62 -25.30
C SER A 239 -5.96 -0.59 -26.24
N LEU A 240 -7.17 -1.12 -26.45
CA LEU A 240 -7.41 -2.27 -27.34
C LEU A 240 -7.51 -1.87 -28.82
N SER A 241 -7.89 -0.63 -29.12
CA SER A 241 -7.92 -0.11 -30.48
C SER A 241 -6.57 0.47 -30.91
N PHE A 242 -5.78 1.03 -29.99
CA PHE A 242 -4.44 1.57 -30.28
C PHE A 242 -3.39 0.49 -30.49
N SER A 243 -3.47 -0.64 -29.77
CA SER A 243 -2.57 -1.79 -30.00
C SER A 243 -2.76 -2.40 -31.38
N ASN A 244 -4.00 -2.39 -31.91
CA ASN A 244 -4.30 -2.93 -33.24
C ASN A 244 -4.13 -1.90 -34.37
N ARG A 245 -4.12 -0.59 -34.08
CA ARG A 245 -3.86 0.47 -35.08
C ARG A 245 -2.38 0.75 -35.31
N LEU A 246 -1.52 0.56 -34.30
CA LEU A 246 -0.06 0.68 -34.46
C LEU A 246 0.57 -0.44 -35.29
N ILE A 247 -0.15 -1.56 -35.50
CA ILE A 247 0.32 -2.68 -36.34
C ILE A 247 0.02 -2.44 -37.84
N SER A 248 -0.83 -1.46 -38.20
CA SER A 248 -1.25 -1.27 -39.60
C SER A 248 -0.95 0.08 -40.24
N LYS A 249 -0.44 1.10 -39.53
CA LYS A 249 -0.06 2.37 -40.16
C LYS A 249 1.14 3.06 -39.50
N THR A 250 2.34 2.59 -39.83
CA THR A 250 3.53 3.45 -39.96
C THR A 250 4.44 2.84 -41.03
N ASN A 251 4.18 3.18 -42.30
CA ASN A 251 5.23 3.18 -43.32
C ASN A 251 6.15 4.37 -43.01
N VAL A 252 7.09 4.18 -42.09
CA VAL A 252 8.25 5.05 -41.97
C VAL A 252 9.35 4.36 -42.76
N ASN A 253 9.73 4.99 -43.86
CA ASN A 253 10.93 4.67 -44.62
C ASN A 253 12.16 4.89 -43.73
N ILE A 254 12.57 3.85 -43.00
CA ILE A 254 13.90 3.78 -42.41
C ILE A 254 14.77 3.05 -43.43
N LYS A 255 15.42 3.83 -44.30
CA LYS A 255 16.57 3.34 -45.05
C LYS A 255 17.66 2.93 -44.05
N ASN A 256 18.08 1.68 -44.17
CA ASN A 256 19.35 1.12 -43.72
C ASN A 256 19.71 1.30 -42.24
N PHE A 257 19.21 0.41 -41.39
CA PHE A 257 20.03 -0.18 -40.32
C PHE A 257 19.75 -1.68 -40.23
N SER A 258 20.80 -2.47 -40.40
CA SER A 258 20.79 -3.93 -40.43
C SER A 258 20.09 -4.53 -39.21
N THR A 259 19.05 -5.33 -39.45
CA THR A 259 18.32 -6.07 -38.42
C THR A 259 19.04 -7.38 -38.06
N LYS A 260 19.84 -7.35 -36.99
CA LYS A 260 20.01 -8.56 -36.14
C LYS A 260 18.94 -8.49 -35.04
N ARG A 261 17.87 -9.26 -35.20
CA ARG A 261 16.84 -9.48 -34.18
C ARG A 261 17.46 -10.20 -32.98
N ASN A 262 17.48 -9.57 -31.81
CA ASN A 262 17.68 -10.24 -30.52
C ASN A 262 16.41 -10.07 -29.68
N ASP A 263 15.70 -11.17 -29.46
CA ASP A 263 14.42 -11.30 -28.75
C ASP A 263 14.62 -11.25 -27.22
N SER A 264 15.35 -10.25 -26.72
CA SER A 264 15.66 -10.13 -25.30
C SER A 264 14.52 -9.46 -24.54
N SER A 265 14.02 -10.10 -23.46
CA SER A 265 13.03 -9.52 -22.54
C SER A 265 13.36 -8.06 -22.19
N ILE A 266 12.35 -7.17 -22.21
CA ILE A 266 12.47 -5.73 -21.90
C ILE A 266 13.20 -5.48 -20.55
N LYS A 267 13.15 -6.44 -19.63
CA LYS A 267 13.80 -6.40 -18.32
C LYS A 267 15.33 -6.32 -18.41
N TYR A 268 15.93 -6.79 -19.51
CA TYR A 268 17.38 -6.68 -19.75
C TYR A 268 17.82 -5.28 -20.20
N ILE A 269 16.89 -4.46 -20.70
CA ILE A 269 17.20 -3.11 -21.21
C ILE A 269 17.72 -2.23 -20.07
N LYS A 270 18.88 -1.58 -20.29
CA LYS A 270 19.53 -0.70 -19.30
C LYS A 270 18.60 0.40 -18.80
N GLN A 271 17.83 1.01 -19.71
CA GLN A 271 16.84 2.04 -19.39
C GLN A 271 15.72 1.51 -18.48
N TYR A 272 15.18 0.32 -18.77
CA TYR A 272 14.17 -0.31 -17.92
C TYR A 272 14.69 -0.47 -16.49
N LYS A 273 15.91 -1.01 -16.34
CA LYS A 273 16.53 -1.20 -15.03
C LYS A 273 16.74 0.12 -14.29
N ALA A 274 17.20 1.16 -14.98
CA ALA A 274 17.47 2.47 -14.40
C ALA A 274 16.20 3.22 -13.96
N GLN A 275 15.10 3.06 -14.69
CA GLN A 275 13.86 3.80 -14.48
C GLN A 275 12.84 3.05 -13.60
N TYR A 276 13.07 1.77 -13.30
CA TYR A 276 12.13 0.99 -12.49
C TYR A 276 12.13 1.48 -11.03
N ILE A 277 10.98 1.98 -10.59
CA ILE A 277 10.74 2.41 -9.21
C ILE A 277 9.95 1.30 -8.51
N LEU A 278 10.45 0.85 -7.36
CA LEU A 278 9.71 -0.12 -6.53
C LEU A 278 8.35 0.47 -6.16
N SER A 279 7.28 -0.29 -6.38
CA SER A 279 5.97 0.04 -5.80
C SER A 279 6.05 0.10 -4.28
N LEU A 280 5.11 0.79 -3.63
CA LEU A 280 5.07 0.88 -2.18
C LEU A 280 5.07 -0.52 -1.52
N ILE A 281 4.28 -1.45 -2.08
CA ILE A 281 4.22 -2.84 -1.57
C ILE A 281 5.58 -3.53 -1.70
N GLN A 282 6.24 -3.43 -2.86
CA GLN A 282 7.57 -4.02 -3.05
C GLN A 282 8.59 -3.40 -2.09
N LYS A 283 8.59 -2.07 -1.94
CA LYS A 283 9.50 -1.36 -1.04
C LYS A 283 9.32 -1.77 0.42
N GLU A 284 8.08 -1.81 0.90
CA GLU A 284 7.74 -2.22 2.26
C GLU A 284 8.07 -3.70 2.52
N ALA A 285 7.72 -4.58 1.59
CA ALA A 285 8.00 -6.01 1.69
C ALA A 285 9.51 -6.29 1.66
N LEU A 286 10.25 -5.59 0.79
CA LEU A 286 11.68 -5.77 0.61
C LEU A 286 12.46 -5.60 1.92
N VAL A 287 12.09 -4.63 2.77
CA VAL A 287 12.73 -4.44 4.08
C VAL A 287 12.57 -5.70 4.95
N GLY A 288 11.35 -6.24 5.05
CA GLY A 288 11.08 -7.47 5.79
C GLY A 288 11.80 -8.68 5.24
N ILE A 289 11.75 -8.84 3.92
CA ILE A 289 12.42 -9.91 3.18
C ILE A 289 13.93 -9.87 3.41
N ILE A 290 14.57 -8.69 3.36
CA ILE A 290 16.02 -8.56 3.61
C ILE A 290 16.36 -8.91 5.05
N LEU A 291 15.53 -8.54 6.02
CA LEU A 291 15.76 -8.88 7.43
C LEU A 291 15.62 -10.38 7.68
N GLY A 292 14.71 -11.05 6.95
CA GLY A 292 14.51 -12.50 6.98
C GLY A 292 15.43 -13.25 6.01
N ASP A 293 14.81 -14.08 5.17
CA ASP A 293 15.47 -15.07 4.30
C ASP A 293 16.05 -14.48 2.99
N GLY A 294 15.86 -13.18 2.75
CA GLY A 294 16.36 -12.49 1.57
C GLY A 294 17.85 -12.18 1.64
N PHE A 295 18.56 -12.45 0.55
CA PHE A 295 19.99 -12.17 0.40
C PHE A 295 20.23 -11.14 -0.70
N LEU A 296 20.86 -10.02 -0.37
CA LEU A 296 21.32 -9.07 -1.37
C LEU A 296 22.74 -9.44 -1.80
N GLU A 297 22.97 -9.46 -3.12
CA GLU A 297 24.26 -9.81 -3.71
C GLU A 297 24.73 -8.67 -4.62
N LYS A 298 26.03 -8.35 -4.57
CA LYS A 298 26.73 -7.47 -5.53
C LYS A 298 27.81 -8.29 -6.22
N SER A 299 27.94 -8.14 -7.54
CA SER A 299 29.05 -8.78 -8.28
C SER A 299 30.39 -8.09 -8.02
N LYS A 300 30.35 -6.76 -7.91
CA LYS A 300 31.49 -5.87 -7.60
C LYS A 300 30.98 -4.74 -6.68
N ALA A 301 31.88 -4.07 -5.96
CA ALA A 301 31.51 -2.97 -5.07
C ALA A 301 30.72 -1.84 -5.77
N SER A 302 31.04 -1.56 -7.04
CA SER A 302 30.35 -0.56 -7.87
C SER A 302 29.10 -1.08 -8.60
N SER A 303 28.81 -2.38 -8.53
CA SER A 303 27.67 -2.97 -9.23
C SER A 303 26.36 -2.77 -8.46
N ASN A 304 25.24 -2.67 -9.18
CA ASN A 304 23.92 -2.69 -8.55
C ASN A 304 23.66 -4.02 -7.86
N ALA A 305 22.96 -3.98 -6.74
CA ALA A 305 22.57 -5.17 -6.01
C ALA A 305 21.48 -5.95 -6.76
N ARG A 306 21.43 -7.26 -6.51
CA ARG A 306 20.31 -8.15 -6.84
C ARG A 306 19.84 -8.86 -5.59
N LEU A 307 18.57 -9.21 -5.53
CA LEU A 307 17.99 -10.00 -4.45
C LEU A 307 17.91 -11.46 -4.87
N ARG A 308 18.40 -12.35 -4.02
CA ARG A 308 18.23 -13.81 -4.11
C ARG A 308 17.29 -14.26 -3.01
N LEU A 309 16.34 -15.11 -3.39
CA LEU A 309 15.35 -15.71 -2.49
C LEU A 309 15.33 -17.21 -2.69
N GLU A 310 15.41 -17.93 -1.59
CA GLU A 310 15.49 -19.38 -1.59
C GLU A 310 14.74 -19.91 -0.36
N GLN A 311 13.92 -20.93 -0.56
CA GLN A 311 13.07 -21.50 0.48
C GLN A 311 13.04 -23.03 0.38
N SER A 312 12.71 -23.72 1.47
CA SER A 312 12.54 -25.18 1.49
C SER A 312 11.46 -25.64 0.52
N TYR A 313 11.71 -26.74 -0.19
CA TYR A 313 10.77 -27.35 -1.12
C TYR A 313 10.43 -28.77 -0.65
N PRO A 314 9.13 -29.15 -0.65
CA PRO A 314 7.98 -28.42 -1.20
C PRO A 314 7.27 -27.47 -0.22
N GLU A 315 7.65 -27.45 1.06
CA GLU A 315 6.84 -26.89 2.15
C GLU A 315 6.57 -25.38 2.00
N LYS A 316 7.50 -24.63 1.43
CA LYS A 316 7.40 -23.17 1.24
C LYS A 316 7.26 -22.77 -0.24
N GLU A 317 6.87 -23.68 -1.13
CA GLU A 317 6.72 -23.37 -2.56
C GLU A 317 5.71 -22.25 -2.82
N GLU A 318 4.51 -22.34 -2.25
CA GLU A 318 3.47 -21.31 -2.43
C GLU A 318 3.95 -19.93 -1.95
N TYR A 319 4.70 -19.92 -0.85
CA TYR A 319 5.28 -18.69 -0.33
C TYR A 319 6.32 -18.10 -1.30
N LEU A 320 7.27 -18.90 -1.79
CA LEU A 320 8.24 -18.44 -2.77
C LEU A 320 7.56 -17.97 -4.07
N GLN A 321 6.50 -18.65 -4.53
CA GLN A 321 5.72 -18.22 -5.70
C GLN A 321 5.03 -16.87 -5.46
N SER A 322 4.59 -16.59 -4.23
CA SER A 322 4.06 -15.28 -3.86
C SER A 322 5.11 -14.17 -3.93
N LEU A 323 6.36 -14.47 -3.50
CA LEU A 323 7.50 -13.56 -3.61
C LEU A 323 7.89 -13.33 -5.06
N TYR A 324 7.89 -14.40 -5.87
CA TYR A 324 8.14 -14.32 -7.31
C TYR A 324 7.12 -13.42 -7.99
N LYS A 325 5.82 -13.57 -7.69
CA LYS A 325 4.78 -12.71 -8.25
C LYS A 325 4.94 -11.24 -7.84
N LEU A 326 5.32 -10.98 -6.59
CA LEU A 326 5.57 -9.63 -6.08
C LEU A 326 6.77 -8.96 -6.81
N LEU A 327 7.80 -9.75 -7.13
CA LEU A 327 9.06 -9.28 -7.69
C LEU A 327 9.22 -9.62 -9.19
N GLU A 328 8.15 -10.08 -9.85
CA GLU A 328 8.15 -10.53 -11.24
C GLU A 328 8.79 -9.50 -12.19
N PRO A 329 8.51 -8.19 -12.08
CA PRO A 329 9.12 -7.21 -12.97
C PRO A 329 10.64 -7.08 -12.82
N LEU A 330 11.18 -7.51 -11.68
CA LEU A 330 12.60 -7.43 -11.34
C LEU A 330 13.38 -8.70 -11.70
N THR A 331 12.70 -9.80 -12.07
CA THR A 331 13.34 -11.08 -12.39
C THR A 331 13.15 -11.48 -13.84
N ALA A 332 14.16 -12.13 -14.42
CA ALA A 332 14.10 -12.74 -15.75
C ALA A 332 14.16 -14.27 -15.68
N MET A 333 14.17 -14.86 -14.49
CA MET A 333 14.13 -16.30 -14.29
C MET A 333 12.85 -16.70 -13.59
N THR A 334 12.32 -17.87 -13.94
CA THR A 334 11.29 -18.56 -13.16
C THR A 334 11.93 -19.22 -11.92
N PRO A 335 11.14 -19.51 -10.87
CA PRO A 335 11.62 -20.30 -9.74
C PRO A 335 12.16 -21.67 -10.18
N VAL A 336 13.31 -22.07 -9.63
CA VAL A 336 14.00 -23.32 -9.96
C VAL A 336 14.14 -24.17 -8.69
N ILE A 337 13.85 -25.46 -8.80
CA ILE A 337 14.07 -26.43 -7.73
C ILE A 337 15.52 -26.93 -7.80
N LEU A 338 16.23 -26.85 -6.69
CA LEU A 338 17.57 -27.38 -6.48
C LEU A 338 17.49 -28.60 -5.57
N THR A 339 18.24 -29.64 -5.91
CA THR A 339 18.44 -30.83 -5.05
C THR A 339 19.88 -30.84 -4.57
N ARG A 340 20.09 -30.96 -3.25
CA ARG A 340 21.42 -31.00 -2.63
C ARG A 340 21.57 -32.27 -1.83
N ASN A 341 22.70 -32.94 -2.01
CA ASN A 341 23.13 -34.03 -1.15
C ASN A 341 24.04 -33.47 -0.06
N ASP A 342 23.58 -33.48 1.18
CA ASP A 342 24.43 -33.14 2.32
C ASP A 342 25.34 -34.33 2.63
N LYS A 343 26.60 -34.21 2.21
CA LYS A 343 27.64 -35.23 2.41
C LYS A 343 27.87 -35.59 3.89
N ARG A 344 27.49 -34.72 4.84
CA ARG A 344 27.69 -34.96 6.28
C ARG A 344 26.59 -35.81 6.89
N SER A 345 25.37 -35.68 6.39
CA SER A 345 24.19 -36.36 6.93
C SER A 345 23.62 -37.42 6.00
N ASN A 346 24.15 -37.55 4.77
CA ASN A 346 23.58 -38.35 3.66
C ASN A 346 22.11 -38.03 3.37
N LYS A 347 21.62 -36.85 3.79
CA LYS A 347 20.26 -36.41 3.52
C LYS A 347 20.21 -35.64 2.21
N ILE A 348 19.25 -36.03 1.38
CA ILE A 348 18.89 -35.26 0.19
C ILE A 348 17.90 -34.19 0.63
N THR A 349 18.25 -32.92 0.40
CA THR A 349 17.38 -31.77 0.66
C THR A 349 17.01 -31.08 -0.65
N LYS A 350 15.81 -30.52 -0.71
CA LYS A 350 15.34 -29.74 -1.85
C LYS A 350 15.00 -28.33 -1.43
N SER A 351 15.29 -27.38 -2.29
CA SER A 351 14.94 -25.97 -2.12
C SER A 351 14.45 -25.40 -3.44
N ILE A 352 13.59 -24.40 -3.39
CA ILE A 352 13.15 -23.65 -4.57
C ILE A 352 13.68 -22.22 -4.44
N TYR A 353 14.19 -21.65 -5.54
CA TYR A 353 14.79 -20.32 -5.51
C TYR A 353 14.58 -19.53 -6.80
N PHE A 354 14.68 -18.20 -6.70
CA PHE A 354 14.88 -17.31 -7.83
C PHE A 354 15.76 -16.12 -7.41
N ARG A 355 16.26 -15.37 -8.39
CA ARG A 355 16.98 -14.11 -8.16
C ARG A 355 16.47 -13.03 -9.10
N THR A 356 16.50 -11.79 -8.63
CA THR A 356 16.25 -10.62 -9.47
C THR A 356 17.45 -10.35 -10.38
N LEU A 357 17.24 -9.50 -11.37
CA LEU A 357 18.31 -8.80 -12.07
C LEU A 357 18.98 -7.80 -11.10
N SER A 358 20.23 -7.45 -11.41
CA SER A 358 20.92 -6.35 -10.73
C SER A 358 20.32 -5.02 -11.15
N MET A 359 19.71 -4.28 -10.20
CA MET A 359 18.91 -3.08 -10.48
C MET A 359 19.18 -1.98 -9.46
N PRO A 360 19.30 -0.69 -9.87
CA PRO A 360 19.54 0.42 -8.95
C PRO A 360 18.53 0.53 -7.81
N CYS A 361 17.26 0.21 -8.09
CA CYS A 361 16.18 0.25 -7.10
C CYS A 361 16.32 -0.79 -5.98
N LEU A 362 17.27 -1.73 -6.08
CA LEU A 362 17.61 -2.73 -5.06
C LEU A 362 18.89 -2.40 -4.30
N ASN A 363 19.49 -1.21 -4.49
CA ASN A 363 20.73 -0.77 -3.81
C ASN A 363 20.53 -0.44 -2.32
N TYR A 364 19.90 -1.37 -1.58
CA TYR A 364 19.81 -1.40 -0.12
C TYR A 364 21.02 -2.10 0.51
N TYR A 365 21.92 -2.68 -0.31
CA TYR A 365 23.04 -3.48 0.18
C TYR A 365 23.89 -2.73 1.21
N ASP A 366 24.25 -1.48 0.92
CA ASP A 366 25.14 -0.69 1.79
C ASP A 366 24.45 -0.27 3.11
N LEU A 367 23.11 -0.37 3.20
CA LEU A 367 22.36 -0.18 4.45
C LEU A 367 22.33 -1.44 5.32
N PHE A 368 22.20 -2.61 4.69
CA PHE A 368 21.95 -3.88 5.37
C PHE A 368 23.17 -4.80 5.42
N TYR A 369 24.30 -4.43 4.83
CA TYR A 369 25.52 -5.24 4.81
C TYR A 369 26.74 -4.39 5.12
N LYS A 370 27.52 -4.82 6.11
CA LYS A 370 28.85 -4.29 6.42
C LYS A 370 29.86 -5.43 6.29
N GLU A 371 30.93 -5.23 5.52
CA GLU A 371 31.95 -6.25 5.31
C GLU A 371 31.37 -7.59 4.82
N LYS A 372 30.32 -7.52 3.98
CA LYS A 372 29.54 -8.66 3.45
C LYS A 372 28.74 -9.45 4.50
N VAL A 373 28.69 -8.99 5.74
CA VAL A 373 27.84 -9.54 6.81
C VAL A 373 26.58 -8.70 6.92
N LYS A 374 25.41 -9.36 7.04
CA LYS A 374 24.12 -8.69 7.20
C LYS A 374 24.09 -7.96 8.55
N VAL A 375 23.70 -6.70 8.56
CA VAL A 375 23.59 -5.85 9.76
C VAL A 375 22.23 -5.16 9.81
N ILE A 376 21.82 -4.71 10.99
CA ILE A 376 20.62 -3.90 11.17
C ILE A 376 20.95 -2.41 10.95
N PRO A 377 20.29 -1.73 9.99
CA PRO A 377 20.55 -0.31 9.74
C PRO A 377 20.06 0.56 10.90
N ASN A 378 20.80 1.62 11.22
CA ASN A 378 20.47 2.53 12.32
C ASN A 378 19.10 3.24 12.17
N ASN A 379 18.57 3.35 10.95
CA ASN A 379 17.26 3.94 10.65
C ASN A 379 16.17 2.87 10.42
N LEU A 380 16.32 1.67 11.01
CA LEU A 380 15.31 0.62 10.91
C LEU A 380 13.92 1.11 11.36
N ASP A 381 13.84 2.01 12.34
CA ASP A 381 12.58 2.59 12.80
C ASP A 381 11.89 3.51 11.77
N GLU A 382 12.59 3.97 10.75
CA GLU A 382 11.97 4.65 9.61
C GLU A 382 11.53 3.64 8.53
N LEU A 383 12.34 2.61 8.32
CA LEU A 383 12.19 1.65 7.22
C LEU A 383 11.13 0.56 7.46
N LEU A 384 11.05 0.03 8.69
CA LEU A 384 10.22 -1.15 8.99
C LEU A 384 8.73 -0.77 9.11
N THR A 385 7.89 -1.31 8.23
CA THR A 385 6.43 -1.12 8.25
C THR A 385 5.70 -2.38 8.73
N ASP A 386 4.38 -2.31 8.94
CA ASP A 386 3.55 -3.50 9.26
C ASP A 386 3.77 -4.63 8.24
N ARG A 387 3.88 -4.27 6.95
CA ARG A 387 4.09 -5.23 5.86
C ARG A 387 5.49 -5.83 5.92
N GLY A 388 6.52 -5.00 6.13
CA GLY A 388 7.88 -5.49 6.33
C GLY A 388 7.95 -6.46 7.51
N LEU A 389 7.32 -6.11 8.64
CA LEU A 389 7.24 -6.99 9.80
C LEU A 389 6.51 -8.31 9.48
N ALA A 390 5.43 -8.28 8.71
CA ALA A 390 4.74 -9.50 8.29
C ALA A 390 5.64 -10.43 7.46
N TYR A 391 6.44 -9.90 6.53
CA TYR A 391 7.42 -10.70 5.77
C TYR A 391 8.51 -11.27 6.68
N LEU A 392 9.04 -10.47 7.61
CA LEU A 392 10.01 -10.94 8.60
C LEU A 392 9.45 -12.10 9.44
N ILE A 393 8.17 -12.02 9.86
CA ILE A 393 7.50 -13.12 10.58
C ILE A 393 7.27 -14.34 9.69
N MET A 394 6.97 -14.17 8.39
CA MET A 394 6.81 -15.32 7.49
C MET A 394 8.12 -16.04 7.19
N ASP A 395 9.24 -15.31 7.20
CA ASP A 395 10.58 -15.86 7.00
C ASP A 395 11.11 -16.50 8.30
N ASP A 396 11.25 -15.69 9.35
CA ASP A 396 11.97 -16.01 10.60
C ASP A 396 11.04 -16.08 11.84
N GLY A 397 9.73 -16.08 11.65
CA GLY A 397 8.78 -16.22 12.74
C GLY A 397 8.63 -17.67 13.20
N GLY A 398 8.37 -17.83 14.50
CA GLY A 398 8.06 -19.08 15.14
C GLY A 398 6.93 -18.91 16.16
N LYS A 399 6.41 -20.04 16.65
CA LYS A 399 5.42 -20.06 17.72
C LYS A 399 6.05 -20.64 18.98
N SER A 400 5.97 -19.91 20.09
CA SER A 400 6.37 -20.41 21.40
C SER A 400 5.38 -21.44 21.95
N VAL A 401 5.80 -22.19 22.96
CA VAL A 401 4.92 -23.08 23.74
C VAL A 401 3.74 -22.34 24.37
N TYR A 402 3.90 -21.03 24.63
CA TYR A 402 2.87 -20.14 25.18
C TYR A 402 2.06 -19.40 24.11
N ASN A 403 2.10 -19.85 22.85
CA ASN A 403 1.37 -19.25 21.74
C ASN A 403 1.77 -17.79 21.45
N GLN A 404 2.99 -17.39 21.81
CA GLN A 404 3.58 -16.10 21.44
C GLN A 404 4.32 -16.25 20.10
N THR A 405 4.38 -15.16 19.33
CA THR A 405 5.24 -15.09 18.14
C THR A 405 6.68 -14.85 18.58
N ILE A 406 7.58 -15.73 18.17
CA ILE A 406 9.03 -15.59 18.34
C ILE A 406 9.61 -15.13 17.00
N LEU A 407 10.59 -14.22 17.03
CA LEU A 407 11.42 -13.91 15.86
C LEU A 407 12.80 -14.55 16.05
N HIS A 408 13.24 -15.35 15.08
CA HIS A 408 14.52 -16.04 15.13
C HIS A 408 15.67 -15.16 14.62
N THR A 409 16.04 -14.15 15.38
CA THR A 409 17.10 -13.18 15.06
C THR A 409 18.53 -13.65 15.39
N ARG A 410 18.79 -14.96 15.33
CA ARG A 410 20.06 -15.58 15.79
C ARG A 410 21.29 -15.17 14.98
N SER A 411 21.08 -14.62 13.80
CA SER A 411 22.12 -14.11 12.90
C SER A 411 22.62 -12.70 13.27
N PHE A 412 21.95 -12.01 14.19
CA PHE A 412 22.29 -10.64 14.59
C PHE A 412 22.95 -10.59 15.96
N SER A 413 23.77 -9.56 16.20
CA SER A 413 24.38 -9.33 17.50
C SER A 413 23.34 -8.96 18.57
N LYS A 414 23.66 -9.18 19.85
CA LYS A 414 22.78 -8.80 20.97
C LYS A 414 22.37 -7.33 20.92
N LYS A 415 23.28 -6.43 20.52
CA LYS A 415 23.00 -5.00 20.39
C LYS A 415 21.97 -4.72 19.29
N GLU A 416 22.09 -5.39 18.15
CA GLU A 416 21.14 -5.26 17.05
C GLU A 416 19.77 -5.84 17.42
N VAL A 417 19.72 -6.97 18.13
CA VAL A 417 18.47 -7.55 18.63
C VAL A 417 17.76 -6.60 19.60
N ILE A 418 18.50 -5.99 20.54
CA ILE A 418 17.96 -4.96 21.45
C ILE A 418 17.42 -3.76 20.65
N TYR A 419 18.12 -3.34 19.60
CA TYR A 419 17.63 -2.27 18.75
C TYR A 419 16.34 -2.66 18.03
N ILE A 420 16.26 -3.85 17.43
CA ILE A 420 15.02 -4.37 16.84
C ILE A 420 13.87 -4.36 17.87
N GLN A 421 14.10 -4.82 19.10
CA GLN A 421 13.09 -4.79 20.17
C GLN A 421 12.58 -3.37 20.40
N SER A 422 13.47 -2.39 20.55
CA SER A 422 13.09 -0.99 20.75
C SER A 422 12.27 -0.43 19.57
N VAL A 423 12.57 -0.82 18.34
CA VAL A 423 11.79 -0.44 17.15
C VAL A 423 10.39 -1.07 17.22
N LEU A 424 10.31 -2.35 17.58
CA LEU A 424 9.04 -3.07 17.67
C LEU A 424 8.11 -2.49 18.74
N GLU A 425 8.65 -2.16 19.91
CA GLU A 425 7.93 -1.51 21.01
C GLU A 425 7.43 -0.12 20.60
N LYS A 426 8.31 0.71 20.06
CA LYS A 426 8.01 2.10 19.69
C LYS A 426 6.97 2.18 18.57
N LYS A 427 7.06 1.32 17.55
CA LYS A 427 6.23 1.42 16.34
C LYS A 427 4.97 0.58 16.36
N PHE A 428 5.02 -0.61 16.96
CA PHE A 428 3.94 -1.58 16.89
C PHE A 428 3.30 -1.88 18.25
N TRP A 429 3.82 -1.27 19.32
CA TRP A 429 3.29 -1.39 20.69
C TRP A 429 3.23 -2.82 21.21
N PHE A 430 4.18 -3.67 20.82
CA PHE A 430 4.33 -4.98 21.44
C PHE A 430 4.92 -4.84 22.83
N SER A 431 4.32 -5.50 23.83
CA SER A 431 4.94 -5.79 25.12
C SER A 431 5.59 -7.17 25.04
N TYR A 432 6.87 -7.27 25.38
CA TYR A 432 7.65 -8.51 25.37
C TYR A 432 7.63 -9.20 26.73
#